data_AF-A0A811MV13-F1
#
_entry.id   AF-A0A811MV13-F1
#
_cell.length_a   1.000
_cell.length_b   1.000
_cell.length_c   1.000
_cell.angle_alpha   90.00
_cell.angle_beta   90.00
_cell.angle_gamma   90.00
#
_symmetry.space_group_name_H-M   'P 1'
#
loop_
_entity.id
_entity.type
_entity.pdbx_description
1 polymer ?
#
loop_
_entity_poly.entity_id
_entity_poly.type
_entity_poly.pdbx_seq_one_letter_code
_entity_poly.pdbx_strand_id
1 'polypeptide(L)'
;MASSSTSSCSPPEGRMGEYMARLSESIAARSASRDRERTREQAEVDEAMQLLREDGVPSTSDMFFFATDLFEDSVTRRVFKNLLTSEERMAWLTYQMNKNNK
;
A
#
# COMPACT_ATOMS: atom_id res chain seq x y z
N MET A 1 41.51 1.64 -60.48
CA MET A 1 40.05 1.49 -60.33
C MET A 1 39.80 1.07 -58.90
N ALA A 2 39.46 2.01 -58.02
CA ALA A 2 39.15 1.73 -56.62
C ALA A 2 37.64 1.63 -56.49
N SER A 3 37.12 0.42 -56.29
CA SER A 3 35.71 0.20 -55.97
C SER A 3 35.57 0.32 -54.45
N SER A 4 35.02 1.46 -54.00
CA SER A 4 34.62 1.67 -52.61
C SER A 4 33.28 1.00 -52.37
N SER A 5 33.28 -0.13 -51.66
CA SER A 5 32.05 -0.70 -51.08
C SER A 5 31.75 0.05 -49.78
N THR A 6 30.77 0.94 -49.82
CA THR A 6 30.20 1.56 -48.61
C THR A 6 29.36 0.50 -47.88
N SER A 7 29.95 -0.10 -46.83
CA SER A 7 29.19 -0.89 -45.87
C SER A 7 28.30 0.06 -45.06
N SER A 8 27.00 0.06 -45.34
CA SER A 8 26.01 0.80 -44.58
C SER A 8 25.92 0.21 -43.17
N CYS A 9 26.47 0.92 -42.19
CA CYS A 9 26.26 0.64 -40.78
C CYS A 9 24.82 1.03 -40.41
N SER A 10 23.88 0.09 -40.58
CA SER A 10 22.54 0.20 -39.99
C SER A 10 22.60 -0.19 -38.51
N PRO A 11 21.99 0.55 -37.58
CA PRO A 11 21.90 0.12 -36.19
C PRO A 11 21.07 -1.18 -36.11
N PRO A 12 21.43 -2.17 -35.26
CA PRO A 12 20.69 -3.42 -35.18
C PRO A 12 19.31 -3.17 -34.57
N GLU A 13 18.27 -3.23 -35.39
CA GLU A 13 16.86 -2.92 -35.10
C GLU A 13 16.22 -3.83 -34.01
N GLY A 14 16.93 -4.84 -33.51
CA GLY A 14 16.46 -5.71 -32.41
C GLY A 14 16.77 -5.20 -30.99
N ARG A 15 17.84 -4.41 -30.81
CA ARG A 15 18.33 -4.04 -29.45
C ARG A 15 17.39 -3.08 -28.72
N MET A 16 16.76 -2.17 -29.45
CA MET A 16 15.83 -1.20 -28.87
C MET A 16 14.50 -1.84 -28.46
N GLY A 17 14.00 -2.80 -29.25
CA GLY A 17 12.80 -3.56 -28.92
C GLY A 17 12.97 -4.37 -27.64
N GLU A 18 14.09 -5.06 -27.49
CA GLU A 18 14.44 -5.79 -26.26
C GLU A 18 14.60 -4.86 -25.05
N TYR A 19 15.23 -3.70 -25.23
CA TYR A 19 15.35 -2.70 -24.17
C TYR A 19 13.99 -2.17 -23.72
N MET A 20 13.12 -1.82 -24.66
CA MET A 20 11.76 -1.35 -24.37
C MET A 20 10.91 -2.45 -23.72
N ALA A 21 11.05 -3.71 -24.16
CA ALA A 21 10.38 -4.85 -23.55
C ALA A 21 10.78 -4.99 -22.07
N ARG A 22 12.08 -5.00 -21.76
CA ARG A 22 12.60 -5.07 -20.39
C ARG A 22 12.17 -3.89 -19.53
N LEU A 23 12.12 -2.69 -20.09
CA LEU A 23 11.62 -1.50 -19.39
C LEU A 23 10.14 -1.63 -19.07
N SER A 24 9.34 -2.06 -20.05
CA SER A 24 7.90 -2.27 -19.87
C SER A 24 7.59 -3.36 -18.85
N GLU A 25 8.35 -4.46 -18.84
CA GLU A 25 8.26 -5.53 -17.85
C GLU A 25 8.61 -5.02 -16.45
N SER A 26 9.68 -4.22 -16.32
CA SER A 26 10.05 -3.60 -15.05
C SER A 26 8.97 -2.67 -14.51
N ILE A 27 8.36 -1.86 -15.38
CA ILE A 27 7.23 -0.99 -15.02
C ILE A 27 6.03 -1.83 -14.60
N ALA A 28 5.66 -2.85 -15.38
CA ALA A 28 4.55 -3.75 -15.08
C ALA A 28 4.75 -4.47 -13.74
N ALA A 29 5.95 -4.98 -13.47
CA ALA A 29 6.29 -5.63 -12.21
C ALA A 29 6.18 -4.67 -11.01
N ARG A 30 6.65 -3.42 -11.17
CA ARG A 30 6.52 -2.38 -10.13
C ARG A 30 5.05 -2.00 -9.89
N SER A 31 4.26 -1.84 -10.94
CA SER A 31 2.83 -1.56 -10.83
C SER A 31 2.09 -2.70 -10.12
N ALA A 32 2.32 -3.95 -10.53
CA ALA A 32 1.72 -5.12 -9.89
C ALA A 32 2.11 -5.24 -8.41
N SER A 33 3.36 -4.90 -8.04
CA SER A 33 3.79 -4.87 -6.64
C SER A 33 3.03 -3.82 -5.83
N ARG A 34 2.88 -2.60 -6.38
CA ARG A 34 2.14 -1.51 -5.73
C ARG A 34 0.66 -1.82 -5.58
N ASP A 35 0.05 -2.45 -6.58
CA ASP A 35 -1.35 -2.86 -6.51
C ASP A 35 -1.58 -3.92 -5.42
N ARG A 36 -0.66 -4.88 -5.29
CA ARG A 36 -0.70 -5.89 -4.21
C ARG A 36 -0.53 -5.27 -2.84
N GLU A 37 0.41 -4.33 -2.70
CA GLU A 37 0.63 -3.59 -1.45
C GLU A 37 -0.62 -2.81 -1.05
N ARG A 38 -1.23 -2.06 -1.98
CA ARG A 38 -2.48 -1.34 -1.73
C ARG A 38 -3.63 -2.28 -1.35
N THR A 39 -3.73 -3.43 -2.01
CA THR A 39 -4.76 -4.43 -1.69
C THR A 39 -4.59 -4.96 -0.28
N ARG A 40 -3.35 -5.19 0.13
CA ARG A 40 -3.03 -5.65 1.48
C ARG A 40 -3.33 -4.58 2.53
N GLU A 41 -2.93 -3.34 2.30
CA GLU A 41 -3.22 -2.24 3.23
C GLU A 41 -4.73 -2.08 3.45
N GLN A 42 -5.52 -2.15 2.37
CA GLN A 42 -6.97 -2.09 2.46
C GLN A 42 -7.55 -3.24 3.28
N ALA A 43 -7.08 -4.48 3.06
CA ALA A 43 -7.52 -5.63 3.85
C ALA A 43 -7.17 -5.46 5.34
N GLU A 44 -6.00 -4.90 5.66
CA GLU A 44 -5.60 -4.65 7.04
C GLU A 44 -6.46 -3.57 7.72
N VAL A 45 -6.87 -2.53 6.98
CA VAL A 45 -7.85 -1.53 7.45
C VAL A 45 -9.20 -2.20 7.69
N ASP A 46 -9.70 -2.97 6.73
CA ASP A 46 -11.00 -3.62 6.82
C ASP A 46 -11.08 -4.58 8.02
N GLU A 47 -10.00 -5.33 8.30
CA GLU A 47 -9.87 -6.17 9.49
C GLU A 47 -9.89 -5.36 10.79
N ALA A 48 -9.18 -4.22 10.85
CA ALA A 48 -9.19 -3.36 12.03
C ALA A 48 -10.57 -2.73 12.27
N MET A 49 -11.25 -2.32 11.19
CA MET A 49 -12.63 -1.81 11.24
C MET A 49 -13.64 -2.89 11.66
N GLN A 50 -13.37 -4.14 11.31
CA GLN A 50 -14.18 -5.27 11.74
C GLN A 50 -14.05 -5.51 13.25
N LEU A 51 -12.84 -5.46 13.80
CA LEU A 51 -12.61 -5.58 15.24
C LEU A 51 -13.35 -4.49 16.04
N LEU A 52 -13.41 -3.24 15.55
CA LEU A 52 -14.19 -2.18 16.20
C LEU A 52 -15.68 -2.53 16.30
N ARG A 53 -16.25 -3.10 15.24
CA ARG A 53 -17.65 -3.50 15.22
C ARG A 53 -17.90 -4.66 16.18
N GLU A 54 -16.96 -5.60 16.27
CA GLU A 54 -17.01 -6.72 17.21
C GLU A 54 -16.85 -6.27 18.67
N ASP A 55 -16.09 -5.20 18.90
CA ASP A 55 -15.97 -4.50 20.19
C ASP A 55 -17.22 -3.70 20.57
N GLY A 56 -18.23 -3.65 19.68
CA GLY A 56 -19.47 -2.93 19.92
C GLY A 56 -19.38 -1.43 19.72
N VAL A 57 -18.33 -0.92 19.06
CA VAL A 57 -18.19 0.50 18.75
C VAL A 57 -19.21 0.88 17.66
N PRO A 58 -20.15 1.80 17.93
CA PRO A 58 -21.13 2.21 16.93
C PRO A 58 -20.44 2.91 15.76
N SER A 59 -20.84 2.56 14.54
CA SER A 59 -20.28 3.14 13.30
C SER A 59 -20.58 4.63 13.12
N THR A 60 -21.47 5.20 13.93
CA THR A 60 -21.80 6.63 13.98
C THR A 60 -21.10 7.37 15.11
N SER A 61 -20.24 6.70 15.88
CA SER A 61 -19.56 7.32 17.03
C SER A 61 -18.31 8.07 16.60
N ASP A 62 -17.98 9.14 17.33
CA ASP A 62 -16.73 9.88 17.13
C ASP A 62 -15.50 8.97 17.22
N MET A 63 -15.56 7.95 18.08
CA MET A 63 -14.50 6.97 18.24
C MET A 63 -14.30 6.12 16.98
N PHE A 64 -15.39 5.79 16.28
CA PHE A 64 -15.30 5.05 15.02
C PHE A 64 -14.66 5.90 13.92
N PHE A 65 -15.05 7.18 13.80
CA PHE A 65 -14.43 8.10 12.85
C PHE A 65 -12.96 8.34 13.18
N PHE A 66 -12.65 8.61 14.45
CA PHE A 66 -11.28 8.76 14.93
C PHE A 66 -10.41 7.53 14.63
N ALA A 67 -10.94 6.33 14.88
CA ALA A 67 -10.20 5.09 14.61
C ALA A 67 -9.99 4.87 13.10
N THR A 68 -10.94 5.28 12.26
CA THR A 68 -10.80 5.21 10.80
C THR A 68 -9.61 6.04 10.33
N ASP A 69 -9.51 7.29 10.80
CA ASP A 69 -8.37 8.17 10.47
C ASP A 69 -7.06 7.62 11.06
N LEU A 70 -7.12 7.09 12.29
CA LEU A 70 -5.96 6.50 12.96
C LEU A 70 -5.40 5.30 12.20
N PHE A 71 -6.25 4.52 11.52
CA PHE A 71 -5.87 3.32 10.78
C PHE A 71 -5.29 3.60 9.40
N GLU A 72 -5.22 4.85 8.95
CA GLU A 72 -4.40 5.19 7.78
C GLU A 72 -2.91 4.90 8.04
N ASP A 73 -2.45 5.08 9.29
CA ASP A 73 -1.08 4.71 9.68
C ASP A 73 -0.94 3.19 9.88
N SER A 74 0.05 2.60 9.20
CA SER A 74 0.28 1.15 9.27
C SER A 74 0.77 0.69 10.64
N VAL A 75 1.50 1.54 11.37
CA VAL A 75 2.04 1.20 12.70
C VAL A 75 0.92 1.17 13.73
N THR A 76 0.07 2.19 13.78
CA THR A 76 -1.10 2.24 14.65
C THR A 76 -2.06 1.08 14.39
N ARG A 77 -2.37 0.76 13.11
CA ARG A 77 -3.19 -0.42 12.77
C ARG A 77 -2.60 -1.69 13.33
N ARG A 78 -1.30 -1.90 13.12
CA ARG A 78 -0.61 -3.11 13.58
C ARG A 78 -0.65 -3.22 15.10
N VAL A 79 -0.44 -2.11 15.82
CA VAL A 79 -0.54 -2.08 17.27
C VAL A 79 -1.96 -2.45 17.71
N PHE A 80 -2.98 -1.82 17.12
CA PHE A 80 -4.39 -2.08 17.45
C PHE A 80 -4.77 -3.54 17.25
N LYS A 81 -4.43 -4.14 16.11
CA LYS A 81 -4.73 -5.55 15.79
C LYS A 81 -4.02 -6.55 16.69
N ASN A 82 -2.92 -6.16 17.32
CA ASN A 82 -2.18 -7.02 18.25
C ASN A 82 -2.73 -6.96 19.69
N LEU A 83 -3.65 -6.05 19.99
CA LEU A 83 -4.34 -6.02 21.28
C LEU A 83 -5.40 -7.12 21.29
N LEU A 84 -5.34 -7.98 22.32
CA LEU A 84 -6.06 -9.26 22.32
C LEU A 84 -7.49 -9.07 22.76
N THR A 85 -7.71 -8.21 23.74
CA THR A 85 -9.04 -8.01 24.33
C THR A 85 -9.69 -6.73 23.83
N SER A 86 -11.02 -6.72 23.86
CA SER A 86 -11.83 -5.52 23.60
C SER A 86 -11.45 -4.39 24.55
N GLU A 87 -11.26 -4.70 25.84
CA GLU A 87 -10.89 -3.71 26.86
C GLU A 87 -9.55 -3.02 26.56
N GLU A 88 -8.53 -3.80 26.16
CA GLU A 88 -7.23 -3.25 25.73
C GLU A 88 -7.38 -2.31 24.53
N ARG A 89 -8.16 -2.72 23.52
CA ARG A 89 -8.43 -1.92 22.31
C ARG A 89 -9.14 -0.62 22.65
N MET A 90 -10.18 -0.68 23.49
CA MET A 90 -10.93 0.51 23.90
C MET A 90 -10.11 1.48 24.76
N ALA A 91 -9.33 0.95 25.72
CA ALA A 91 -8.44 1.74 26.55
C ALA A 91 -7.38 2.46 25.70
N TRP A 92 -6.81 1.75 24.73
CA TRP A 92 -5.81 2.31 23.82
C TRP A 92 -6.38 3.40 22.91
N LEU A 93 -7.55 3.18 22.31
CA LEU A 93 -8.22 4.20 21.49
C LEU A 93 -8.54 5.46 22.29
N THR A 94 -9.05 5.30 23.51
CA THR A 94 -9.32 6.41 24.43
C THR A 94 -8.05 7.20 24.74
N TYR A 95 -6.93 6.51 24.99
CA TYR A 95 -5.63 7.15 25.18
C TYR A 95 -5.19 7.96 23.95
N GLN A 96 -5.30 7.40 22.74
CA GLN A 96 -4.91 8.09 21.51
C GLN A 96 -5.78 9.32 21.24
N MET A 97 -7.09 9.21 21.44
CA MET A 97 -8.03 10.32 21.26
C MET A 97 -7.70 11.48 22.21
N ASN A 98 -7.42 11.18 23.49
CA ASN A 98 -7.02 12.19 24.48
C ASN A 98 -5.66 12.83 24.18
N LYS A 99 -4.73 12.08 23.56
CA LYS A 99 -3.42 12.59 23.14
C LYS A 99 -3.55 13.55 21.96
N ASN A 100 -4.44 13.29 21.01
CA ASN A 100 -4.65 14.10 19.81
C ASN A 100 -5.50 15.36 20.06
N ASN A 101 -6.21 15.44 21.19
CA ASN A 101 -6.99 16.60 21.61
C ASN A 101 -6.19 17.65 22.41
N LYS A 102 -4.86 17.50 22.49
CA LYS A 102 -3.94 18.43 23.17
C LYS A 102 -3.04 19.13 22.16
#